data_AF-A0A2S7PDZ1-F1
#
_entry.id   AF-A0A2S7PDZ1-F1
#
_cell.length_a   1.000
_cell.length_b   1.000
_cell.length_c   1.000
_cell.angle_alpha   90.00
_cell.angle_beta   90.00
_cell.angle_gamma   90.00
#
_symmetry.space_group_name_H-M   'P 1'
#
loop_
_entity.id
_entity.type
_entity.pdbx_description
1 polymer ?
#
loop_
_entity_poly.entity_id
_entity_poly.type
_entity_poly.pdbx_seq_one_letter_code
_entity_poly.pdbx_strand_id
1 'polypeptide(L)'
;MSMQLSREGIIAGPSSGEALHGLLNYLRKLKDAGRLQELADPLTGEISCVFICCDLPYQYMDGYFQKLGEKEFPPIQNQRWELSPEKAIRKFSGRLQPECLYPLYDSLTFRSNLACGNSQSSKNVILDLRRAEDFEAEHIHGARSTPLKNLSSKTGDIFDDPQALHMYWMNLRLKFSDEAEILRSIASPLLVVCYDGEVSRLATSLLRTQGHEAYSVLGGFPALLGEIRGRK
;
A
#
# COMPACT_ATOMS: atom_id res chain seq x y z
N MET A 1 -0.17 25.61 9.42
CA MET A 1 0.15 25.53 7.97
C MET A 1 1.23 24.48 7.67
N SER A 2 2.26 24.30 8.49
CA SER A 2 3.27 23.23 8.27
C SER A 2 2.70 21.81 8.21
N MET A 3 1.73 21.47 9.08
CA MET A 3 1.00 20.20 8.99
C MET A 3 0.23 20.04 7.68
N GLN A 4 -0.34 21.13 7.14
CA GLN A 4 -1.03 21.10 5.85
C GLN A 4 -0.03 20.90 4.70
N LEU A 5 1.09 21.62 4.72
CA LEU A 5 2.18 21.41 3.77
C LEU A 5 2.62 19.94 3.73
N SER A 6 2.81 19.34 4.90
CA SER A 6 3.20 17.91 5.01
C SER A 6 2.13 16.97 4.46
N ARG A 7 0.84 17.28 4.66
CA ARG A 7 -0.27 16.49 4.08
C ARG A 7 -0.34 16.59 2.55
N GLU A 8 0.08 17.71 1.99
CA GLU A 8 0.18 17.93 0.54
C GLU A 8 1.54 17.43 -0.04
N GLY A 9 2.34 16.73 0.75
CA GLY A 9 3.59 16.11 0.30
C GLY A 9 4.85 16.96 0.44
N ILE A 10 4.76 18.16 1.03
CA ILE A 10 5.91 19.01 1.35
C ILE A 10 6.26 18.83 2.82
N ILE A 11 7.23 17.94 3.10
CA ILE A 11 7.67 17.66 4.48
C ILE A 11 8.36 18.91 5.05
N ALA A 12 7.67 19.60 5.95
CA ALA A 12 8.09 20.92 6.42
C ALA A 12 7.75 21.15 7.91
N GLY A 13 8.64 21.83 8.61
CA GLY A 13 8.47 22.23 10.01
C GLY A 13 7.65 23.52 10.18
N PRO A 14 7.40 23.94 11.44
CA PRO A 14 6.60 25.12 11.76
C PRO A 14 7.10 26.40 11.08
N SER A 15 8.42 26.61 11.03
CA SER A 15 9.03 27.84 10.49
C SER A 15 8.73 27.99 9.00
N SER A 16 8.75 26.88 8.26
CA SER A 16 8.34 26.82 6.85
C SER A 16 6.86 27.18 6.68
N GLY A 17 6.00 26.73 7.61
CA GLY A 17 4.59 27.09 7.65
C GLY A 17 4.34 28.59 7.90
N GLU A 18 5.15 29.21 8.77
CA GLU A 18 5.11 30.65 9.04
C GLU A 18 5.58 31.48 7.83
N ALA A 19 6.62 31.02 7.12
CA ALA A 19 7.08 31.66 5.90
C ALA A 19 5.98 31.72 4.83
N LEU A 20 5.29 30.60 4.59
CA LEU A 20 4.15 30.57 3.67
C LEU A 20 3.00 31.46 4.16
N HIS A 21 2.71 31.46 5.47
CA HIS A 21 1.68 32.33 6.02
C HIS A 21 1.99 33.82 5.79
N GLY A 22 3.24 34.23 5.98
CA GLY A 22 3.70 35.59 5.71
C GLY A 22 3.52 35.99 4.25
N LEU A 23 3.91 35.12 3.31
CA LEU A 23 3.71 35.33 1.88
C LEU A 23 2.23 35.49 1.53
N LEU A 24 1.35 34.60 2.01
CA LEU A 24 -0.09 34.70 1.74
C LEU A 24 -0.71 35.98 2.31
N ASN A 25 -0.25 36.42 3.48
CA ASN A 25 -0.70 37.68 4.09
C ASN A 25 -0.25 38.90 3.28
N TYR A 26 0.98 38.89 2.75
CA TYR A 26 1.48 39.95 1.87
C TYR A 26 0.65 40.06 0.58
N LEU A 27 0.42 38.93 -0.10
CA LEU A 27 -0.39 38.88 -1.31
C LEU A 27 -1.84 39.34 -1.06
N ARG A 28 -2.41 38.95 0.09
CA ARG A 28 -3.76 39.39 0.48
C ARG A 28 -3.84 40.90 0.66
N LYS A 29 -2.87 41.52 1.34
CA LYS A 29 -2.81 42.99 1.50
C LYS A 29 -2.77 43.71 0.15
N LEU A 30 -1.98 43.22 -0.80
CA LEU A 30 -1.94 43.80 -2.15
C LEU A 30 -3.25 43.59 -2.91
N LYS A 31 -3.85 42.40 -2.79
CA LYS A 31 -5.15 42.11 -3.39
C LYS A 31 -6.24 43.04 -2.87
N ASP A 32 -6.33 43.22 -1.56
CA ASP A 32 -7.31 44.08 -0.91
C ASP A 32 -7.11 45.56 -1.28
N ALA A 33 -5.88 45.97 -1.57
CA ALA A 33 -5.55 47.30 -2.07
C ALA A 33 -5.73 47.47 -3.60
N GLY A 34 -6.12 46.42 -4.34
CA GLY A 34 -6.21 46.46 -5.81
C GLY A 34 -4.86 46.51 -6.53
N ARG A 35 -3.76 46.20 -5.82
CA ARG A 35 -2.37 46.34 -6.26
C ARG A 35 -1.68 45.02 -6.63
N LEU A 36 -2.42 43.92 -6.62
CA LEU A 36 -1.86 42.60 -6.86
C LEU A 36 -1.18 42.50 -8.25
N GLN A 37 -1.73 43.21 -9.25
CA GLN A 37 -1.20 43.23 -10.62
C GLN A 37 0.18 43.88 -10.72
N GLU A 38 0.63 44.64 -9.71
CA GLU A 38 1.99 45.21 -9.67
C GLU A 38 3.08 44.13 -9.60
N LEU A 39 2.73 42.93 -9.14
CA LEU A 39 3.66 41.79 -9.05
C LEU A 39 3.62 40.87 -10.29
N ALA A 40 2.70 41.13 -11.22
CA ALA A 40 2.54 40.28 -12.39
C ALA A 40 3.68 40.51 -13.37
N ASP A 41 4.22 39.42 -13.91
CA ASP A 41 5.15 39.49 -15.02
C ASP A 41 4.50 40.23 -16.20
N PRO A 42 5.15 41.25 -16.81
CA PRO A 42 4.54 42.04 -17.87
C PRO A 42 4.23 41.26 -19.15
N LEU A 43 4.92 40.14 -19.39
CA LEU A 43 4.76 39.33 -20.61
C LEU A 43 3.75 38.20 -20.41
N THR A 44 3.80 37.49 -19.27
CA THR A 44 2.93 36.34 -19.01
C THR A 44 1.68 36.68 -18.20
N GLY A 45 1.71 37.78 -17.44
CA GLY A 45 0.67 38.15 -16.49
C GLY A 45 0.65 37.29 -15.21
N GLU A 46 1.62 36.38 -15.05
CA GLU A 46 1.68 35.48 -13.90
C GLU A 46 2.36 36.15 -12.70
N ILE A 47 1.93 35.78 -11.49
CA ILE A 47 2.57 36.22 -10.24
C ILE A 47 3.35 35.05 -9.66
N SER A 48 4.66 35.07 -9.84
CA SER A 48 5.56 34.05 -9.29
C SER A 48 5.77 34.25 -7.79
N CYS A 49 5.52 33.22 -7.01
CA CYS A 49 5.62 33.26 -5.55
C CYS A 49 6.63 32.22 -5.06
N VAL A 50 7.55 32.64 -4.20
CA VAL A 50 8.57 31.77 -3.60
C VAL A 50 8.55 31.93 -2.09
N PHE A 51 8.62 30.83 -1.36
CA PHE A 51 8.85 30.80 0.08
C PHE A 51 9.85 29.68 0.41
N ILE A 52 10.53 29.82 1.55
CA ILE A 52 11.59 28.89 1.96
C ILE A 52 11.02 27.87 2.95
N CYS A 53 11.32 26.59 2.72
CA CYS A 53 11.11 25.53 3.71
C CYS A 53 12.43 25.31 4.46
N CYS A 54 12.59 25.94 5.62
CA CYS A 54 13.86 26.02 6.35
C CYS A 54 14.03 24.94 7.44
N ASP A 55 12.99 24.17 7.73
CA ASP A 55 12.99 23.18 8.81
C ASP A 55 12.18 21.93 8.47
N LEU A 56 12.51 20.82 9.15
CA LEU A 56 11.77 19.56 9.10
C LEU A 56 10.89 19.41 10.34
N PRO A 57 9.76 18.68 10.25
CA PRO A 57 8.82 18.56 11.37
C PRO A 57 9.35 17.78 12.56
N TYR A 58 10.38 16.94 12.38
CA TYR A 58 10.87 15.99 13.37
C TYR A 58 11.27 16.62 14.71
N GLN A 59 11.88 17.81 14.68
CA GLN A 59 12.32 18.52 15.89
C GLN A 59 11.15 19.08 16.71
N TYR A 60 9.94 19.11 16.13
CA TYR A 60 8.77 19.77 16.69
C TYR A 60 7.60 18.81 16.93
N MET A 61 7.82 17.49 16.81
CA MET A 61 6.78 16.48 16.94
C MET A 61 5.98 16.62 18.24
N ASP A 62 6.68 16.72 19.38
CA ASP A 62 6.03 16.93 20.68
C ASP A 62 5.27 18.25 20.74
N GLY A 63 5.84 19.31 20.15
CA GLY A 63 5.22 20.63 20.07
C GLY A 63 3.92 20.62 19.27
N TYR A 64 3.82 19.82 18.22
CA TYR A 64 2.57 19.66 17.47
C TYR A 64 1.49 19.03 18.34
N PHE A 65 1.78 17.93 19.06
CA PHE A 65 0.80 17.28 19.93
C PHE A 65 0.35 18.15 21.10
N GLN A 66 1.23 19.01 21.61
CA GLN A 66 0.89 19.93 22.71
C GLN A 66 0.05 21.13 22.26
N LYS A 67 0.30 21.65 21.05
CA LYS A 67 -0.27 22.94 20.60
C LYS A 67 -1.48 22.80 19.68
N LEU A 68 -1.61 21.68 18.98
CA LEU A 68 -2.69 21.47 18.01
C LEU A 68 -3.81 20.63 18.63
N GLY A 69 -5.05 20.93 18.25
CA GLY A 69 -6.21 20.16 18.68
C GLY A 69 -6.36 18.85 17.91
N GLU A 70 -7.18 17.93 18.44
CA GLU A 70 -7.41 16.58 17.89
C GLU A 70 -7.79 16.56 16.40
N LYS A 71 -8.46 17.60 15.90
CA LYS A 71 -8.81 17.75 14.48
C LYS A 71 -7.59 17.74 13.54
N GLU A 72 -6.41 18.08 14.04
CA GLU A 72 -5.16 18.03 13.28
C GLU A 72 -4.50 16.64 13.31
N PHE A 73 -5.05 15.70 14.07
CA PHE A 73 -4.56 14.32 14.16
C PHE A 73 -5.69 13.35 13.80
N PRO A 74 -6.17 13.36 12.54
CA PRO A 74 -7.19 12.41 12.13
C PRO A 74 -6.68 10.98 12.32
N PRO A 75 -7.55 10.01 12.68
CA PRO A 75 -7.14 8.64 12.90
C PRO A 75 -6.48 8.08 11.64
N ILE A 76 -5.37 7.36 11.83
CA ILE A 76 -4.63 6.75 10.73
C ILE A 76 -5.52 5.65 10.11
N GLN A 77 -6.09 5.92 8.94
CA GLN A 77 -7.00 4.99 8.27
C GLN A 77 -6.27 3.74 7.75
N ASN A 78 -4.96 3.84 7.52
CA ASN A 78 -4.13 2.82 6.88
C ASN A 78 -3.57 1.77 7.85
N GLN A 79 -3.66 1.99 9.18
CA GLN A 79 -3.23 1.01 10.18
C GLN A 79 -3.97 -0.34 10.09
N ARG A 80 -5.09 -0.38 9.36
CA ARG A 80 -5.95 -1.55 9.24
C ARG A 80 -5.65 -2.43 8.02
N TRP A 81 -4.73 -2.04 7.15
CA TRP A 81 -4.51 -2.72 5.85
C TRP A 81 -3.43 -3.79 5.91
N GLU A 82 -2.48 -3.66 6.85
CA GLU A 82 -1.56 -4.73 7.20
C GLU A 82 -2.15 -5.51 8.38
N LEU A 83 -2.42 -6.79 8.17
CA LEU A 83 -2.98 -7.68 9.18
C LEU A 83 -1.85 -8.43 9.89
N SER A 84 -2.00 -8.67 11.19
CA SER A 84 -1.22 -9.72 11.84
C SER A 84 -1.64 -11.09 11.29
N PRO A 85 -0.77 -12.12 11.32
CA PRO A 85 -1.12 -13.47 10.87
C PRO A 85 -2.43 -14.00 11.47
N GLU A 86 -2.67 -13.76 12.78
CA GLU A 86 -3.88 -14.20 13.48
C GLU A 86 -5.14 -13.51 12.93
N LYS A 87 -5.04 -12.21 12.64
CA LYS A 87 -6.14 -11.43 12.07
C LYS A 87 -6.40 -11.82 10.62
N ALA A 88 -5.35 -12.13 9.85
CA ALA A 88 -5.47 -12.66 8.50
C ALA A 88 -6.23 -14.00 8.50
N ILE A 89 -5.84 -14.94 9.37
CA ILE A 89 -6.55 -16.23 9.55
C ILE A 89 -8.02 -16.03 9.90
N ARG A 90 -8.31 -15.16 10.86
CA ARG A 90 -9.70 -14.88 11.25
C ARG A 90 -10.53 -14.30 10.11
N LYS A 91 -9.94 -13.40 9.30
CA LYS A 91 -10.66 -12.71 8.22
C LYS A 91 -10.80 -13.57 6.95
N PHE A 92 -9.81 -14.41 6.65
CA PHE A 92 -9.75 -15.26 5.46
C PHE A 92 -9.91 -16.76 5.81
N SER A 93 -10.71 -17.05 6.84
CA SER A 93 -10.95 -18.41 7.32
C SER A 93 -11.51 -19.31 6.21
N GLY A 94 -11.19 -20.61 6.28
CA GLY A 94 -11.62 -21.61 5.29
C GLY A 94 -10.75 -21.71 4.02
N ARG A 95 -9.91 -20.71 3.73
CA ARG A 95 -8.86 -20.80 2.67
C ARG A 95 -7.45 -20.92 3.22
N LEU A 96 -7.19 -20.41 4.41
CA LEU A 96 -5.85 -20.38 4.98
C LEU A 96 -5.43 -21.74 5.60
N GLN A 97 -5.15 -22.73 4.74
CA GLN A 97 -4.53 -24.03 5.07
C GLN A 97 -3.24 -24.19 4.26
N PRO A 98 -2.23 -24.93 4.74
CA PRO A 98 -1.05 -25.21 3.91
C PRO A 98 -1.41 -26.24 2.84
N GLU A 99 -1.18 -25.93 1.57
CA GLU A 99 -1.31 -26.87 0.47
C GLU A 99 0.09 -27.21 -0.05
N CYS A 100 0.45 -28.48 0.03
CA CYS A 100 1.71 -29.00 -0.49
C CYS A 100 1.43 -29.79 -1.77
N LEU A 101 2.19 -29.54 -2.84
CA LEU A 101 2.33 -30.53 -3.90
C LEU A 101 3.16 -31.69 -3.34
N TYR A 102 2.53 -32.83 -3.07
CA TYR A 102 3.29 -34.06 -2.89
C TYR A 102 4.10 -34.33 -4.17
N PRO A 103 5.34 -34.86 -4.10
CA PRO A 103 6.05 -35.28 -5.29
C PRO A 103 5.17 -36.28 -6.02
N LEU A 104 4.84 -35.97 -7.28
CA LEU A 104 4.17 -36.88 -8.22
C LEU A 104 5.04 -38.13 -8.38
N TYR A 105 4.92 -39.07 -7.44
CA TYR A 105 5.37 -40.44 -7.62
C TYR A 105 4.17 -41.23 -8.14
N ASP A 106 4.16 -41.34 -9.47
CA ASP A 106 3.64 -42.46 -10.24
C ASP A 106 2.23 -42.96 -9.89
N SER A 107 1.23 -42.45 -10.62
CA SER A 107 0.14 -43.29 -11.14
C SER A 107 -0.72 -42.50 -12.12
N LEU A 108 -0.48 -42.76 -13.40
CA LEU A 108 -1.40 -42.49 -14.50
C LEU A 108 -2.73 -43.22 -14.28
N THR A 109 -3.71 -42.55 -13.67
CA THR A 109 -5.18 -42.76 -13.78
C THR A 109 -5.85 -41.75 -12.85
N PHE A 110 -6.98 -41.09 -13.06
CA PHE A 110 -7.92 -40.93 -14.15
C PHE A 110 -8.97 -39.94 -13.61
N ARG A 111 -9.18 -38.83 -14.35
CA ARG A 111 -10.42 -38.07 -14.57
C ARG A 111 -11.38 -37.69 -13.42
N SER A 112 -11.66 -36.38 -13.40
CA SER A 112 -12.97 -35.73 -13.26
C SER A 112 -13.99 -36.38 -12.31
N ASN A 113 -14.13 -35.80 -11.12
CA ASN A 113 -15.41 -35.32 -10.57
C ASN A 113 -15.19 -34.83 -9.13
N LEU A 114 -15.14 -33.50 -8.96
CA LEU A 114 -15.70 -32.87 -7.77
C LEU A 114 -16.56 -31.68 -8.22
N ALA A 115 -17.70 -32.02 -8.81
CA ALA A 115 -18.90 -31.28 -8.46
C ALA A 115 -19.22 -31.64 -6.99
N CYS A 116 -18.78 -30.80 -6.07
CA CYS A 116 -19.21 -30.85 -4.67
C CYS A 116 -19.69 -29.46 -4.23
N GLY A 117 -21.00 -29.38 -4.03
CA GLY A 117 -21.60 -28.52 -3.01
C GLY A 117 -21.86 -27.07 -3.41
N ASN A 118 -23.12 -26.77 -3.70
CA ASN A 118 -23.70 -25.46 -3.36
C ASN A 118 -23.54 -25.24 -1.85
N SER A 119 -22.45 -24.61 -1.44
CA SER A 119 -22.26 -24.06 -0.10
C SER A 119 -21.58 -22.71 -0.23
N GLN A 120 -22.38 -21.64 -0.05
CA GLN A 120 -21.98 -20.23 0.09
C GLN A 120 -20.51 -19.93 -0.26
N SER A 121 -20.24 -19.67 -1.55
CA SER A 121 -18.93 -19.24 -2.06
C SER A 121 -18.33 -18.15 -1.16
N SER A 122 -17.27 -18.49 -0.42
CA SER A 122 -16.57 -17.52 0.41
C SER A 122 -15.85 -16.53 -0.51
N LYS A 123 -16.30 -15.28 -0.46
CA LYS A 123 -15.97 -14.15 -1.35
C LYS A 123 -14.55 -13.57 -1.19
N ASN A 124 -13.64 -14.31 -0.57
CA ASN A 124 -12.30 -13.82 -0.22
C ASN A 124 -11.26 -14.42 -1.16
N VAL A 125 -10.29 -13.63 -1.64
CA VAL A 125 -9.22 -14.11 -2.55
C VAL A 125 -7.84 -13.84 -1.96
N ILE A 126 -6.92 -14.79 -2.16
CA ILE A 126 -5.51 -14.66 -1.77
C ILE A 126 -4.69 -14.58 -3.07
N LEU A 127 -3.91 -13.52 -3.23
CA LEU A 127 -2.99 -13.30 -4.34
C LEU A 127 -1.56 -13.51 -3.84
N ASP A 128 -0.85 -14.47 -4.42
CA ASP A 128 0.54 -14.74 -4.07
C ASP A 128 1.48 -14.18 -5.15
N LEU A 129 2.28 -13.18 -4.78
CA LEU A 129 3.22 -12.49 -5.65
C LEU A 129 4.56 -13.22 -5.79
N ARG A 130 4.81 -14.26 -5.00
CA ARG A 130 6.06 -15.03 -5.05
C ARG A 130 6.22 -15.67 -6.43
N ARG A 131 7.45 -16.10 -6.71
CA ARG A 131 7.76 -16.82 -7.94
C ARG A 131 6.90 -18.07 -8.06
N ALA A 132 6.58 -18.45 -9.31
CA ALA A 132 5.77 -19.62 -9.57
C ALA A 132 6.39 -20.88 -8.95
N GLU A 133 7.72 -21.03 -9.02
CA GLU A 133 8.43 -22.19 -8.47
C GLU A 133 8.27 -22.29 -6.95
N ASP A 134 8.32 -21.15 -6.24
CA ASP A 134 8.15 -21.12 -4.79
C ASP A 134 6.69 -21.34 -4.37
N PHE A 135 5.74 -20.90 -5.21
CA PHE A 135 4.32 -21.18 -5.03
C PHE A 135 4.00 -22.67 -5.22
N GLU A 136 4.51 -23.28 -6.29
CA GLU A 136 4.32 -24.72 -6.56
C GLU A 136 4.94 -25.59 -5.47
N ALA A 137 6.08 -25.19 -4.90
CA ALA A 137 6.72 -25.92 -3.81
C ALA A 137 5.86 -25.91 -2.53
N GLU A 138 5.37 -24.74 -2.13
CA GLU A 138 4.44 -24.61 -1.00
C GLU A 138 3.64 -23.31 -1.08
N HIS A 139 2.32 -23.39 -0.93
CA HIS A 139 1.44 -22.24 -0.91
C HIS A 139 0.27 -22.40 0.05
N ILE A 140 -0.52 -21.33 0.16
CA ILE A 140 -1.74 -21.34 0.95
C ILE A 140 -2.91 -21.84 0.10
N HIS A 141 -3.69 -22.79 0.62
CA HIS A 141 -4.81 -23.42 -0.07
C HIS A 141 -5.77 -22.38 -0.69
N GLY A 142 -6.12 -22.59 -1.95
CA GLY A 142 -7.00 -21.67 -2.68
C GLY A 142 -6.42 -20.26 -2.92
N ALA A 143 -5.12 -20.05 -2.69
CA ALA A 143 -4.42 -18.89 -3.20
C ALA A 143 -4.22 -18.97 -4.71
N ARG A 144 -4.18 -17.80 -5.35
CA ARG A 144 -3.90 -17.67 -6.78
C ARG A 144 -2.47 -17.18 -6.96
N SER A 145 -1.66 -17.98 -7.62
CA SER A 145 -0.33 -17.57 -8.08
C SER A 145 -0.47 -16.40 -9.06
N THR A 146 0.20 -15.29 -8.76
CA THR A 146 0.30 -14.13 -9.64
C THR A 146 1.70 -13.51 -9.51
N PRO A 147 2.75 -14.22 -10.00
CA PRO A 147 4.13 -13.83 -9.75
C PRO A 147 4.46 -12.41 -10.20
N LEU A 148 5.23 -11.69 -9.39
CA LEU A 148 5.73 -10.37 -9.73
C LEU A 148 7.14 -10.45 -10.32
N LYS A 149 7.36 -9.76 -11.44
CA LYS A 149 8.66 -9.67 -12.10
C LYS A 149 9.74 -9.17 -11.12
N ASN A 150 10.90 -9.81 -11.16
CA ASN A 150 12.10 -9.54 -10.35
C ASN A 150 11.95 -9.77 -8.84
N LEU A 151 10.79 -10.23 -8.35
CA LEU A 151 10.61 -10.55 -6.94
C LEU A 151 11.24 -11.92 -6.61
N SER A 152 11.85 -12.04 -5.42
CA SER A 152 12.45 -13.28 -4.93
C SER A 152 12.56 -13.29 -3.41
N SER A 153 12.90 -14.45 -2.83
CA SER A 153 13.21 -14.57 -1.39
C SER A 153 14.45 -13.78 -0.95
N LYS A 154 15.27 -13.30 -1.89
CA LYS A 154 16.45 -12.47 -1.64
C LYS A 154 16.19 -10.97 -1.82
N THR A 155 14.96 -10.59 -2.18
CA THR A 155 14.57 -9.17 -2.21
C THR A 155 14.71 -8.62 -0.79
N GLY A 156 15.55 -7.61 -0.62
CA GLY A 156 15.71 -6.91 0.67
C GLY A 156 14.60 -5.90 0.91
N ASP A 157 14.76 -5.07 1.94
CA ASP A 157 13.84 -3.97 2.20
C ASP A 157 13.80 -3.00 1.02
N ILE A 158 12.66 -2.97 0.33
CA ILE A 158 12.48 -2.12 -0.85
C ILE A 158 12.28 -0.65 -0.48
N PHE A 159 12.00 -0.32 0.77
CA PHE A 159 11.79 1.06 1.22
C PHE A 159 13.11 1.77 1.55
N ASP A 160 14.20 1.02 1.73
CA ASP A 160 15.55 1.55 1.93
C ASP A 160 16.30 1.82 0.61
N ASP A 161 15.77 1.35 -0.54
CA ASP A 161 16.35 1.53 -1.87
C ASP A 161 15.33 2.19 -2.82
N PRO A 162 15.47 3.50 -3.14
CA PRO A 162 14.55 4.22 -4.02
C PRO A 162 14.43 3.61 -5.43
N GLN A 163 15.51 3.04 -5.96
CA GLN A 163 15.52 2.40 -7.28
C GLN A 163 14.75 1.09 -7.24
N ALA A 164 14.94 0.29 -6.19
CA ALA A 164 14.14 -0.92 -5.97
C ALA A 164 12.65 -0.58 -5.79
N LEU A 165 12.33 0.40 -4.93
CA LEU A 165 10.96 0.88 -4.71
C LEU A 165 10.28 1.27 -6.02
N HIS A 166 10.97 2.08 -6.85
CA HIS A 166 10.45 2.52 -8.13
C HIS A 166 10.22 1.35 -9.11
N MET A 167 11.17 0.42 -9.21
CA MET A 167 11.05 -0.77 -10.06
C MET A 167 9.84 -1.62 -9.67
N TYR A 168 9.67 -1.92 -8.37
CA TYR A 168 8.53 -2.73 -7.92
C TYR A 168 7.21 -1.99 -8.06
N TRP A 169 7.17 -0.68 -7.80
CA TRP A 169 5.99 0.15 -8.04
C TRP A 169 5.58 0.11 -9.52
N MET A 170 6.53 0.25 -10.45
CA MET A 170 6.29 0.12 -11.89
C MET A 170 5.77 -1.27 -12.27
N ASN A 171 6.43 -2.33 -11.79
CA ASN A 171 6.04 -3.71 -12.09
C ASN A 171 4.61 -4.00 -11.59
N LEU A 172 4.27 -3.58 -10.36
CA LEU A 172 2.92 -3.74 -9.81
C LEU A 172 1.88 -2.92 -10.58
N ARG A 173 2.20 -1.67 -10.93
CA ARG A 173 1.30 -0.80 -11.67
C ARG A 173 0.97 -1.38 -13.04
N LEU A 174 1.98 -1.85 -13.78
CA LEU A 174 1.78 -2.51 -15.08
C LEU A 174 0.93 -3.78 -14.90
N LYS A 175 1.32 -4.66 -13.98
CA LYS A 175 0.61 -5.90 -13.69
C LYS A 175 -0.87 -5.69 -13.34
N PHE A 176 -1.20 -4.76 -12.45
CA PHE A 176 -2.58 -4.47 -12.08
C PHE A 176 -3.36 -3.71 -13.13
N SER A 177 -2.67 -3.04 -14.07
CA SER A 177 -3.32 -2.48 -15.26
C SER A 177 -3.71 -3.59 -16.23
N ASP A 178 -2.79 -4.54 -16.48
CA ASP A 178 -3.01 -5.69 -17.36
C ASP A 178 -4.09 -6.64 -16.79
N GLU A 179 -4.12 -6.81 -15.46
CA GLU A 179 -5.08 -7.68 -14.75
C GLU A 179 -6.37 -6.95 -14.33
N ALA A 180 -6.56 -5.69 -14.72
CA ALA A 180 -7.62 -4.83 -14.17
C ALA A 180 -9.04 -5.42 -14.33
N GLU A 181 -9.36 -6.04 -15.46
CA GLU A 181 -10.68 -6.65 -15.69
C GLU A 181 -10.91 -7.86 -14.77
N ILE A 182 -9.90 -8.70 -14.64
CA ILE A 182 -9.92 -9.86 -13.75
C ILE A 182 -10.06 -9.39 -12.30
N LEU A 183 -9.27 -8.40 -11.87
CA LEU A 183 -9.32 -7.84 -10.52
C LEU A 183 -10.69 -7.22 -10.20
N ARG A 184 -11.33 -6.54 -11.16
CA ARG A 184 -12.70 -6.03 -11.01
C ARG A 184 -13.75 -7.14 -10.87
N SER A 185 -13.53 -8.28 -11.52
CA SER A 185 -14.44 -9.44 -11.41
C SER A 185 -14.29 -10.20 -10.09
N ILE A 186 -13.16 -10.04 -9.40
CA ILE A 186 -12.89 -10.73 -8.14
C ILE A 186 -13.68 -10.06 -7.01
N ALA A 187 -14.40 -10.89 -6.24
CA ALA A 187 -15.05 -10.46 -5.01
C ALA A 187 -14.00 -10.07 -3.95
N SER A 188 -14.23 -8.93 -3.30
CA SER A 188 -13.47 -8.46 -2.15
C SER A 188 -13.94 -9.15 -0.86
N PRO A 189 -13.05 -9.37 0.13
CA PRO A 189 -11.69 -8.85 0.31
C PRO A 189 -10.55 -9.63 -0.38
N LEU A 190 -9.46 -8.93 -0.71
CA LEU A 190 -8.19 -9.46 -1.23
C LEU A 190 -7.11 -9.53 -0.13
N LEU A 191 -6.41 -10.65 0.00
CA LEU A 191 -5.16 -10.76 0.76
C LEU A 191 -4.00 -10.90 -0.21
N VAL A 192 -3.02 -10.01 -0.15
CA VAL A 192 -1.81 -10.06 -0.97
C VAL A 192 -0.66 -10.59 -0.11
N VAL A 193 0.03 -11.60 -0.62
CA VAL A 193 1.14 -12.27 0.06
C VAL A 193 2.37 -12.26 -0.84
N CYS A 194 3.54 -12.03 -0.23
CA CYS A 194 4.86 -12.15 -0.85
C CYS A 194 5.80 -12.84 0.14
N TYR A 195 7.12 -12.76 -0.08
CA TYR A 195 8.09 -13.43 0.79
C TYR A 195 8.10 -12.90 2.22
N ASP A 196 8.22 -11.60 2.43
CA ASP A 196 8.43 -10.97 3.75
C ASP A 196 7.33 -9.97 4.16
N GLY A 197 6.49 -9.57 3.20
CA GLY A 197 5.39 -8.62 3.39
C GLY A 197 5.63 -7.25 2.73
N GLU A 198 6.87 -6.89 2.40
CA GLU A 198 7.22 -5.52 1.98
C GLU A 198 6.57 -5.16 0.64
N VAL A 199 6.77 -5.99 -0.37
CA VAL A 199 6.16 -5.78 -1.69
C VAL A 199 4.63 -5.93 -1.64
N SER A 200 4.11 -6.77 -0.73
CA SER A 200 2.66 -6.90 -0.52
C SER A 200 2.03 -5.65 0.09
N ARG A 201 2.75 -4.91 0.95
CA ARG A 201 2.30 -3.60 1.47
C ARG A 201 2.17 -2.59 0.33
N LEU A 202 3.17 -2.51 -0.54
CA LEU A 202 3.14 -1.64 -1.72
C LEU A 202 2.00 -2.02 -2.68
N ALA A 203 1.85 -3.31 -2.95
CA ALA A 203 0.77 -3.85 -3.77
C ALA A 203 -0.61 -3.54 -3.19
N THR A 204 -0.77 -3.68 -1.88
CA THR A 204 -2.00 -3.34 -1.16
C THR A 204 -2.34 -1.86 -1.32
N SER A 205 -1.37 -0.97 -1.19
CA SER A 205 -1.57 0.47 -1.42
C SER A 205 -2.11 0.74 -2.83
N LEU A 206 -1.48 0.16 -3.86
CA LEU A 206 -1.90 0.31 -5.25
C LEU A 206 -3.32 -0.21 -5.52
N LEU A 207 -3.63 -1.44 -5.08
CA LEU A 207 -4.98 -2.01 -5.26
C LEU A 207 -6.06 -1.15 -4.59
N ARG A 208 -5.75 -0.54 -3.45
CA ARG A 208 -6.68 0.35 -2.75
C ARG A 208 -6.88 1.68 -3.47
N THR A 209 -5.84 2.22 -4.13
CA THR A 209 -6.02 3.39 -5.02
C THR A 209 -6.94 3.09 -6.20
N GLN A 210 -7.07 1.81 -6.59
CA GLN A 210 -7.98 1.33 -7.62
C GLN A 210 -9.37 0.95 -7.10
N GLY A 211 -9.64 1.12 -5.79
CA GLY A 211 -10.94 0.88 -5.17
C GLY A 211 -11.16 -0.54 -4.63
N HIS A 212 -10.14 -1.40 -4.61
CA HIS A 212 -10.26 -2.76 -4.04
C HIS A 212 -10.12 -2.78 -2.52
N GLU A 213 -10.86 -3.66 -1.83
CA GLU A 213 -10.64 -3.94 -0.40
C GLU A 213 -9.48 -4.93 -0.25
N ALA A 214 -8.25 -4.41 -0.31
CA ALA A 214 -7.03 -5.21 -0.19
C ALA A 214 -6.35 -5.10 1.18
N TYR A 215 -5.65 -6.18 1.54
CA TYR A 215 -4.87 -6.35 2.77
C TYR A 215 -3.53 -7.03 2.46
N SER A 216 -2.51 -6.72 3.26
CA SER A 216 -1.26 -7.51 3.35
C SER A 216 -1.19 -8.22 4.71
N VAL A 217 -0.22 -9.13 4.86
CA VAL A 217 0.10 -9.77 6.14
C VAL A 217 1.51 -9.40 6.59
N LEU A 218 1.65 -9.02 7.86
CA LEU A 218 2.94 -8.74 8.48
C LEU A 218 3.80 -10.00 8.47
N GLY A 219 5.05 -9.88 8.01
CA GLY A 219 6.00 -10.99 7.90
C GLY A 219 5.74 -11.95 6.72
N GLY A 220 4.82 -11.59 5.81
CA GLY A 220 4.63 -12.27 4.53
C GLY A 220 4.20 -13.73 4.65
N PHE A 221 4.58 -14.52 3.65
CA PHE A 221 4.24 -15.94 3.56
C PHE A 221 4.73 -16.78 4.76
N PRO A 222 5.98 -16.68 5.24
CA PRO A 222 6.48 -17.46 6.36
C PRO A 222 5.72 -17.21 7.66
N ALA A 223 5.41 -15.94 7.98
CA ALA A 223 4.67 -15.60 9.19
C ALA A 223 3.23 -16.14 9.14
N LEU A 224 2.56 -15.99 7.99
CA LEU A 224 1.22 -16.52 7.78
C LEU A 224 1.21 -18.05 7.87
N LEU A 225 2.15 -18.72 7.21
CA LEU A 225 2.29 -20.18 7.22
C LEU A 225 2.61 -20.71 8.63
N GLY A 226 3.50 -20.03 9.36
CA GLY A 226 3.85 -20.37 10.74
C GLY A 226 2.64 -20.35 11.67
N GLU A 227 1.83 -19.29 11.59
CA GLU A 227 0.60 -19.16 12.38
C GLU A 227 -0.44 -20.22 11.99
N ILE A 228 -0.57 -20.56 10.71
CA ILE A 228 -1.46 -21.64 10.25
C ILE A 228 -1.02 -22.99 10.83
N ARG A 229 0.28 -23.28 10.81
CA ARG A 229 0.85 -24.54 11.33
C ARG A 229 0.78 -24.63 12.86
N GLY A 230 0.95 -23.50 13.57
CA GLY A 230 0.90 -23.44 15.04
C GLY A 230 -0.50 -23.63 15.64
N ARG A 231 -1.56 -23.59 14.83
CA ARG A 231 -2.96 -23.82 15.25
C ARG A 231 -3.46 -25.26 15.08
N LYS A 232 -2.63 -26.17 14.55
CA LYS A 232 -2.93 -27.60 14.46
C LYS A 232 -2.54 -28.32 15.76
#